data_AF-A0A3E4PK23-F1
#
_entry.id   AF-A0A3E4PK23-F1
#
_cell.length_a   1.000
_cell.length_b   1.000
_cell.length_c   1.000
_cell.angle_alpha   90.00
_cell.angle_beta   90.00
_cell.angle_gamma   90.00
#
_symmetry.space_group_name_H-M   'P 1'
#
loop_
_entity.id
_entity.type
_entity.pdbx_description
1 polymer ?
#
loop_
_entity_poly.entity_id
_entity_poly.type
_entity_poly.pdbx_seq_one_letter_code
_entity_poly.pdbx_strand_id
1 'polypeptide(L)'
;MLYTEKEKHEIERVKEVFAEHLRQSPDFELLWSDKVGYVWLTIGVNPVYVDTGIRIESAADLCGRCLDDVAMDVLYMTGNDHALEAADPLELAEIKRRWEPYINQLPDYAYLCKDLLNGKM
;
A
#
# COMPACT_ATOMS: atom_id res chain seq x y z
N MET A 1 -5.33 -22.45 9.97
CA MET A 1 -4.19 -21.51 9.90
C MET A 1 -4.60 -20.40 8.95
N LEU A 2 -4.47 -19.13 9.34
CA LEU A 2 -4.92 -17.99 8.53
C LEU A 2 -4.01 -17.71 7.33
N TYR A 3 -2.74 -18.08 7.47
CA TYR A 3 -1.70 -18.11 6.45
C TYR A 3 -0.87 -19.38 6.66
N THR A 4 -0.23 -19.86 5.61
CA THR A 4 0.91 -20.77 5.75
C THR A 4 2.11 -20.03 6.36
N GLU A 5 3.08 -20.77 6.91
CA GLU A 5 4.31 -20.15 7.46
C GLU A 5 5.05 -19.30 6.41
N LYS A 6 5.11 -19.79 5.16
CA LYS A 6 5.74 -19.06 4.07
C LYS A 6 4.97 -17.77 3.76
N GLU A 7 3.65 -17.84 3.60
CA GLU A 7 2.84 -16.64 3.31
C GLU A 7 2.96 -15.61 4.44
N LYS A 8 2.90 -16.05 5.70
CA LYS A 8 3.04 -15.15 6.84
C LYS A 8 4.41 -14.48 6.82
N HIS A 9 5.49 -15.24 6.62
CA HIS A 9 6.84 -14.69 6.55
C HIS A 9 6.99 -13.61 5.47
N GLU A 10 6.43 -13.84 4.28
CA GLU A 10 6.47 -12.85 3.20
C GLU A 10 5.67 -11.58 3.54
N ILE A 11 4.51 -11.72 4.18
CA ILE A 11 3.70 -10.57 4.64
C ILE A 11 4.48 -9.76 5.70
N GLU A 12 5.12 -10.44 6.66
CA GLU A 12 5.95 -9.76 7.66
C GLU A 12 7.12 -9.00 7.02
N ARG A 13 7.77 -9.59 6.00
CA ARG A 13 8.87 -8.94 5.27
C ARG A 13 8.41 -7.64 4.60
N VAL A 14 7.25 -7.66 3.94
CA VAL A 14 6.66 -6.45 3.34
C VAL A 14 6.31 -5.43 4.44
N LYS A 15 5.69 -5.87 5.53
CA LYS A 15 5.34 -5.01 6.67
C LYS A 15 6.57 -4.32 7.27
N GLU A 16 7.70 -5.01 7.39
CA GLU A 16 8.95 -4.43 7.88
C GLU A 16 9.50 -3.35 6.95
N VAL A 17 9.52 -3.59 5.64
CA VAL A 17 10.02 -2.62 4.66
C VAL A 17 9.15 -1.35 4.63
N PHE A 18 7.84 -1.48 4.83
CA PHE A 18 6.90 -0.36 4.90
C PHE A 18 6.61 0.16 6.31
N ALA A 19 7.31 -0.34 7.35
CA ALA A 19 6.96 -0.10 8.75
C ALA A 19 6.80 1.39 9.10
N GLU A 20 7.67 2.25 8.57
CA GLU A 20 7.58 3.68 8.85
C GLU A 20 6.37 4.34 8.19
N HIS A 21 6.05 3.97 6.95
CA HIS A 21 4.88 4.49 6.24
C HIS A 21 3.58 4.01 6.88
N LEU A 22 3.48 2.71 7.19
CA LEU A 22 2.35 2.12 7.91
C LEU A 22 2.10 2.77 9.28
N ARG A 23 3.16 3.23 9.95
CA ARG A 23 3.08 3.88 11.26
C ARG A 23 2.67 5.35 11.18
N GLN A 24 3.02 6.02 10.08
CA GLN A 24 2.81 7.46 9.92
C GLN A 24 1.49 7.82 9.25
N SER A 25 0.94 6.94 8.40
CA SER A 25 -0.29 7.24 7.66
C SER A 25 -1.49 7.39 8.61
N PRO A 26 -2.26 8.49 8.52
CA PRO A 26 -3.48 8.68 9.29
C PRO A 26 -4.71 8.03 8.64
N ASP A 27 -4.61 7.64 7.37
CA ASP A 27 -5.75 7.28 6.51
C ASP A 27 -6.05 5.77 6.54
N PHE A 28 -5.18 4.99 7.19
CA PHE A 28 -5.43 3.58 7.41
C PHE A 28 -4.65 3.04 8.62
N GLU A 29 -5.00 1.82 9.04
CA GLU A 29 -4.21 1.03 9.99
C GLU A 29 -4.11 -0.42 9.51
N LEU A 30 -2.92 -1.03 9.64
CA LEU A 30 -2.74 -2.47 9.43
C LEU A 30 -2.83 -3.20 10.76
N LEU A 31 -3.90 -3.98 10.94
CA LEU A 31 -4.23 -4.67 12.18
C LEU A 31 -4.08 -6.19 12.07
N TRP A 32 -3.82 -6.85 13.20
CA TRP A 32 -3.89 -8.31 13.31
C TRP A 32 -5.21 -8.76 13.96
N SER A 33 -5.82 -9.81 13.39
CA SER A 33 -6.98 -10.50 13.95
C SER A 33 -6.74 -12.00 14.00
N ASP A 34 -6.98 -12.63 15.15
CA ASP A 34 -6.88 -14.09 15.29
C ASP A 34 -7.94 -14.86 14.50
N LYS A 35 -8.96 -14.17 13.94
CA LYS A 35 -10.04 -14.76 13.16
C LYS A 35 -9.84 -14.67 11.65
N VAL A 36 -9.19 -13.60 11.18
CA VAL A 36 -9.06 -13.31 9.74
C VAL A 36 -7.64 -12.98 9.29
N GLY A 37 -6.69 -12.80 10.21
CA GLY A 37 -5.31 -12.46 9.88
C GLY A 37 -5.10 -10.95 9.81
N TYR A 38 -4.24 -10.53 8.89
CA TYR A 38 -3.98 -9.11 8.66
C TYR A 38 -5.17 -8.43 8.00
N VAL A 39 -5.53 -7.25 8.49
CA VAL A 39 -6.63 -6.42 7.99
C VAL A 39 -6.11 -5.02 7.75
N TRP A 40 -6.28 -4.53 6.52
CA TRP A 40 -6.16 -3.12 6.18
C TRP A 40 -7.46 -2.41 6.54
N LEU A 41 -7.39 -1.48 7.47
CA LEU A 41 -8.54 -0.71 7.93
C LEU A 41 -8.41 0.72 7.42
N THR A 42 -9.21 1.11 6.44
CA THR A 42 -9.28 2.49 5.96
C THR A 42 -10.02 3.36 6.98
N ILE A 43 -9.46 4.54 7.26
CA ILE A 43 -9.91 5.48 8.28
C ILE A 43 -10.31 6.78 7.57
N GLY A 44 -11.57 7.17 7.72
CA GLY A 44 -11.99 8.51 7.38
C GLY A 44 -11.57 9.47 8.48
N VAL A 45 -10.95 10.60 8.12
CA VAL A 45 -10.58 11.66 9.06
C VAL A 45 -11.57 12.83 8.98
N ASN A 46 -11.94 13.40 10.13
CA ASN A 46 -12.83 14.56 10.28
C ASN A 46 -14.29 14.41 9.75
N PRO A 47 -15.19 13.72 10.50
CA PRO A 47 -14.97 13.07 11.78
C PRO A 47 -14.19 11.76 11.61
N VAL A 48 -13.60 11.24 12.69
CA VAL A 48 -12.94 9.94 12.65
C VAL A 48 -13.98 8.83 12.57
N TYR A 49 -13.91 7.98 11.55
CA TYR A 49 -14.73 6.77 11.43
C TYR A 49 -13.98 5.65 10.70
N VAL A 50 -14.43 4.42 10.93
CA VAL A 50 -13.98 3.25 10.17
C VAL A 50 -14.76 3.21 8.87
N ASP A 51 -14.06 3.31 7.74
CA ASP A 51 -14.68 3.28 6.43
C ASP A 51 -14.81 1.83 5.93
N THR A 52 -13.66 1.22 5.61
CA THR A 52 -13.61 -0.11 4.98
C THR A 52 -12.55 -0.98 5.66
N GLY A 53 -12.86 -2.26 5.89
CA GLY A 53 -11.90 -3.25 6.38
C GLY A 53 -11.68 -4.36 5.36
N ILE A 54 -10.44 -4.53 4.91
CA ILE A 54 -10.07 -5.52 3.88
C ILE A 54 -9.03 -6.48 4.45
N ARG A 55 -9.30 -7.77 4.37
CA ARG A 55 -8.33 -8.80 4.74
C ARG A 55 -7.18 -8.82 3.73
N ILE A 56 -5.96 -8.85 4.23
CA ILE A 56 -4.77 -9.04 3.41
C ILE A 56 -4.67 -10.51 3.02
N GLU A 57 -4.76 -10.80 1.74
CA GLU A 57 -4.73 -12.17 1.21
C GLU A 57 -3.30 -12.66 0.93
N SER A 58 -2.36 -11.75 0.67
CA SER A 58 -0.96 -12.10 0.39
C SER A 58 0.01 -10.96 0.65
N ALA A 59 1.31 -11.25 0.57
CA ALA A 59 2.35 -10.23 0.61
C ALA A 59 2.30 -9.27 -0.59
N ALA A 60 1.89 -9.75 -1.77
CA ALA A 60 1.71 -8.91 -2.95
C ALA A 60 0.52 -7.94 -2.77
N ASP A 61 -0.57 -8.40 -2.14
CA ASP A 61 -1.73 -7.57 -1.80
C ASP A 61 -1.33 -6.46 -0.81
N LEU A 62 -0.60 -6.78 0.26
CA LEU A 62 -0.09 -5.76 1.18
C LEU A 62 0.87 -4.78 0.48
N CYS A 63 1.82 -5.29 -0.31
CA CYS A 63 2.82 -4.47 -1.00
C CYS A 63 2.14 -3.51 -1.99
N GLY A 64 1.17 -4.02 -2.75
CA GLY A 64 0.38 -3.23 -3.69
C GLY A 64 -0.37 -2.10 -3.01
N ARG A 65 -1.06 -2.38 -1.90
CA ARG A 65 -1.76 -1.36 -1.10
C ARG A 65 -0.83 -0.27 -0.56
N CYS A 66 0.32 -0.64 -0.02
CA CYS A 66 1.29 0.34 0.45
C CYS A 66 1.85 1.20 -0.70
N LEU A 67 2.12 0.60 -1.86
CA LEU A 67 2.60 1.35 -3.03
C LEU A 67 1.52 2.29 -3.56
N ASP A 68 0.28 1.84 -3.61
CA ASP A 68 -0.87 2.66 -4.00
C ASP A 68 -1.03 3.86 -3.08
N ASP A 69 -0.99 3.66 -1.76
CA ASP A 69 -1.10 4.73 -0.76
C ASP A 69 0.03 5.77 -0.90
N VAL A 70 1.29 5.32 -1.05
CA VAL A 70 2.43 6.21 -1.34
C VAL A 70 2.22 7.01 -2.62
N ALA A 71 1.54 6.45 -3.62
CA ALA A 71 1.23 7.18 -4.85
C ALA A 71 0.09 8.18 -4.64
N MET A 72 -0.94 7.81 -3.88
CA MET A 72 -2.04 8.69 -3.52
C MET A 72 -1.54 9.92 -2.74
N ASP A 73 -0.59 9.76 -1.82
CA ASP A 73 0.08 10.88 -1.15
C ASP A 73 0.62 11.92 -2.15
N VAL A 74 1.21 11.47 -3.26
CA VAL A 74 1.75 12.37 -4.29
C VAL A 74 0.61 13.07 -5.04
N LEU A 75 -0.44 12.35 -5.43
CA LEU A 75 -1.56 12.92 -6.16
C LEU A 75 -2.39 13.89 -5.30
N TYR A 76 -2.53 13.62 -4.00
CA TYR A 76 -3.15 14.55 -3.08
C TYR A 76 -2.32 15.82 -2.89
N MET A 77 -0.99 15.74 -2.94
CA MET A 77 -0.12 16.92 -2.87
C MET A 77 -0.24 17.84 -4.08
N THR A 78 -0.54 17.30 -5.27
CA THR A 78 -0.70 18.12 -6.48
C THR A 78 -2.10 18.71 -6.60
N GLY A 79 -3.12 18.02 -6.08
CA GLY A 79 -4.52 18.48 -6.09
C GLY A 79 -5.15 18.47 -7.49
N ASN A 80 -4.54 17.76 -8.45
CA ASN A 80 -4.99 17.71 -9.84
C ASN A 80 -6.15 16.73 -10.10
N ASP A 81 -6.63 16.03 -9.06
CA ASP A 81 -7.71 15.03 -9.15
C ASP A 81 -7.45 13.93 -10.21
N HIS A 82 -6.17 13.60 -10.41
CA HIS A 82 -5.78 12.51 -11.30
C HIS A 82 -5.91 11.17 -10.59
N ALA A 83 -6.43 10.18 -11.31
CA ALA A 83 -6.21 8.78 -10.98
C ALA A 83 -4.75 8.40 -11.24
N LEU A 84 -4.26 7.34 -10.59
CA LEU A 84 -2.86 6.90 -10.71
C LEU A 84 -2.44 6.62 -12.16
N GLU A 85 -3.31 6.01 -12.95
CA GLU A 85 -3.07 5.66 -14.36
C GLU A 85 -3.04 6.90 -15.28
N ALA A 86 -3.60 8.00 -14.81
CA ALA A 86 -3.66 9.29 -15.50
C ALA A 86 -2.63 10.30 -14.97
N ALA A 87 -1.74 9.89 -14.05
CA ALA A 87 -0.74 10.75 -13.45
C ALA A 87 0.12 11.43 -14.53
N ASP A 88 0.32 12.74 -14.37
CA ASP A 88 1.12 13.52 -15.31
C ASP A 88 2.62 13.19 -15.19
N PRO A 89 3.49 13.65 -16.10
CA PRO A 89 4.91 13.30 -16.07
C PRO A 89 5.65 13.70 -14.78
N LEU A 90 5.24 14.78 -14.10
CA LEU A 90 5.85 15.23 -12.85
C LEU A 90 5.37 14.38 -11.67
N GLU A 91 4.07 14.12 -11.59
CA GLU A 91 3.48 13.20 -10.61
C GLU A 91 4.12 11.81 -10.73
N LEU A 92 4.19 11.28 -11.96
CA LEU A 92 4.77 9.96 -12.23
C LEU A 92 6.25 9.88 -11.84
N ALA A 93 7.02 10.96 -12.07
CA ALA A 93 8.42 11.02 -11.66
C ALA A 93 8.56 10.97 -10.13
N GLU A 94 7.72 11.71 -9.40
CA GLU A 94 7.74 11.73 -7.94
C GLU A 94 7.24 10.41 -7.33
N ILE A 95 6.17 9.82 -7.87
CA ILE A 95 5.67 8.49 -7.46
C ILE A 95 6.78 7.45 -7.58
N LYS A 96 7.44 7.38 -8.75
CA LYS A 96 8.55 6.43 -8.96
C LYS A 96 9.72 6.68 -8.01
N ARG A 97 10.06 7.95 -7.73
CA ARG A 97 11.10 8.32 -6.78
C ARG A 97 10.76 7.86 -5.36
N ARG A 98 9.49 7.94 -4.94
CA ARG A 98 9.04 7.48 -3.61
C ARG A 98 8.91 5.97 -3.50
N TRP A 99 8.60 5.28 -4.60
CA TRP A 99 8.58 3.80 -4.63
C TRP A 99 9.97 3.17 -4.57
N GLU A 100 10.98 3.84 -5.13
CA GLU A 100 12.35 3.29 -5.30
C GLU A 100 12.94 2.67 -4.01
N PRO A 101 12.90 3.32 -2.82
CA PRO A 101 13.45 2.73 -1.59
C PRO A 101 12.79 1.41 -1.17
N TYR A 102 11.49 1.26 -1.44
CA TYR A 102 10.76 0.04 -1.11
C TYR A 102 11.06 -1.06 -2.11
N ILE A 103 11.01 -0.75 -3.41
CA ILE A 103 11.25 -1.73 -4.48
C ILE A 103 12.70 -2.23 -4.49
N ASN A 104 13.67 -1.40 -4.13
CA ASN A 104 15.06 -1.84 -3.98
C ASN A 104 15.23 -2.91 -2.89
N GLN A 105 14.38 -2.91 -1.87
CA GLN A 105 14.36 -3.93 -0.80
C GLN A 105 13.42 -5.10 -1.14
N LEU A 106 12.47 -4.88 -2.05
CA LEU A 106 11.41 -5.81 -2.45
C LEU A 106 11.37 -6.03 -3.98
N PRO A 107 12.49 -6.43 -4.63
CA PRO A 107 12.58 -6.50 -6.09
C PRO A 107 11.60 -7.51 -6.70
N ASP A 108 11.23 -8.57 -5.96
CA ASP A 108 10.24 -9.56 -6.38
C ASP A 108 8.84 -8.98 -6.61
N TYR A 109 8.55 -7.81 -6.02
CA TYR A 109 7.26 -7.11 -6.12
C TYR A 109 7.33 -5.89 -7.06
N ALA A 110 8.46 -5.63 -7.73
CA ALA A 110 8.63 -4.49 -8.63
C ALA A 110 7.60 -4.46 -9.79
N TYR A 111 7.05 -5.62 -10.15
CA TYR A 111 6.02 -5.74 -11.17
C TYR A 111 4.72 -5.01 -10.78
N LEU A 112 4.43 -4.89 -9.47
CA LEU A 112 3.23 -4.20 -8.96
C LEU A 112 3.19 -2.73 -9.35
N CYS A 113 4.35 -2.06 -9.41
CA CYS A 113 4.43 -0.68 -9.90
C CYS A 113 3.85 -0.55 -11.32
N LYS A 114 4.11 -1.55 -12.18
CA LYS A 114 3.56 -1.56 -13.54
C LYS A 114 2.07 -1.87 -13.52
N ASP A 115 1.62 -2.80 -12.68
CA ASP A 115 0.20 -3.17 -12.62
C ASP A 115 -0.66 -2.02 -12.09
N LEU A 116 -0.19 -1.32 -11.06
CA LEU A 116 -0.77 -0.09 -10.52
C LEU A 116 -0.90 1.01 -11.57
N LEU A 117 0.18 1.34 -12.28
CA LEU A 117 0.16 2.36 -13.34
C LEU A 117 -0.73 2.00 -14.53
N ASN A 118 -1.19 0.75 -14.63
CA ASN A 118 -2.12 0.29 -15.66
C ASN A 118 -3.53 0.00 -15.11
N GLY A 119 -3.81 0.28 -13.83
CA GLY A 119 -5.11 0.07 -13.18
C GLY A 119 -5.52 -1.40 -13.10
N LYS A 120 -4.56 -2.28 -12.83
CA LYS A 120 -4.75 -3.75 -12.82
C LYS A 120 -4.84 -4.37 -11.44
N MET A 121 -4.94 -3.56 -10.40
CA MET A 121 -4.93 -3.99 -9.01
C MET A 121 -6.34 -4.06 -8.40
#